data_AF-A0A7Y1SRL3-F1
#
_entry.id   AF-A0A7Y1SRL3-F1
#
_cell.length_a   1.000
_cell.length_b   1.000
_cell.length_c   1.000
_cell.angle_alpha   90.00
_cell.angle_beta   90.00
_cell.angle_gamma   90.00
#
_symmetry.space_group_name_H-M   'P 1'
#
loop_
_entity.id
_entity.type
_entity.pdbx_description
1 polymer ?
#
loop_
_entity_poly.entity_id
_entity_poly.type
_entity_poly.pdbx_seq_one_letter_code
_entity_poly.pdbx_strand_id
1 'polypeptide(L)'
;MEHHADFAIPVTQHLEVETAVGPADGLGPIRGRAIALGWWVDASAADDPEHEPTGTLYLVVDDRRSRPYWVKQADLTTVRTDS
;
A
#
# COMPACT_ATOMS: atom_id res chain seq x y z
N MET A 1 -14.17 -1.54 1.58
CA MET A 1 -13.82 -0.34 2.38
C MET A 1 -12.51 0.16 1.81
N GLU A 2 -12.49 1.35 1.22
CA GLU A 2 -11.31 1.90 0.55
C GLU A 2 -10.31 2.33 1.62
N HIS A 3 -9.04 1.89 1.53
CA HIS A 3 -8.02 2.24 2.52
C HIS A 3 -7.63 3.71 2.34
N HIS A 4 -7.97 4.55 3.32
CA HIS A 4 -7.51 5.94 3.38
C HIS A 4 -6.18 6.00 4.15
N ALA A 5 -5.12 6.48 3.50
CA ALA A 5 -3.90 6.85 4.20
C ALA A 5 -4.09 8.25 4.80
N ASP A 6 -3.82 8.40 6.09
CA ASP A 6 -3.98 9.68 6.79
C ASP A 6 -2.82 10.65 6.48
N PHE A 7 -1.66 10.09 6.13
CA PHE A 7 -0.48 10.80 5.64
C PHE A 7 0.34 9.89 4.71
N ALA A 8 1.04 10.48 3.73
CA ALA A 8 1.87 9.76 2.76
C ALA A 8 3.23 10.44 2.53
N ILE A 9 4.30 9.64 2.51
CA ILE A 9 5.68 10.06 2.23
C ILE A 9 6.09 9.49 0.87
N PRO A 10 6.62 10.30 -0.07
CA PRO A 10 7.03 9.81 -1.37
C PRO A 10 8.22 8.85 -1.26
N VAL A 11 8.19 7.76 -2.03
CA VAL A 11 9.31 6.82 -2.17
C VAL A 11 10.16 7.25 -3.35
N THR A 12 11.39 7.68 -3.07
CA THR A 12 12.32 8.16 -4.09
C THR A 12 13.16 7.03 -4.71
N GLN A 13 13.34 5.93 -3.98
CA GLN A 13 14.04 4.74 -4.46
C GLN A 13 13.12 3.92 -5.38
N HIS A 14 13.71 3.15 -6.30
CA HIS A 14 12.94 2.21 -7.09
C HIS A 14 12.65 0.95 -6.25
N LEU A 15 11.43 0.87 -5.72
CA LEU A 15 10.98 -0.22 -4.86
C LEU A 15 9.87 -1.01 -5.57
N GLU A 16 10.18 -2.22 -6.02
CA GLU A 16 9.23 -3.15 -6.61
C GLU A 16 8.60 -4.02 -5.52
N VAL A 17 7.28 -4.16 -5.57
CA VAL A 17 6.52 -4.97 -4.62
C VAL A 17 5.52 -5.89 -5.32
N GLU A 18 5.20 -7.00 -4.66
CA GLU A 18 4.19 -7.96 -5.11
C GLU A 18 3.33 -8.41 -3.92
N THR A 19 2.04 -8.67 -4.14
CA THR A 19 1.12 -9.22 -3.14
C THR A 19 0.84 -10.72 -3.31
N ALA A 20 0.30 -11.37 -2.28
CA ALA A 20 -0.15 -12.76 -2.38
C ALA A 20 -1.50 -12.89 -3.12
N VAL A 21 -2.35 -11.88 -2.96
CA VAL A 21 -3.73 -11.87 -3.48
C VAL A 21 -4.03 -10.52 -4.15
N GLY A 22 -4.88 -10.56 -5.17
CA GLY A 22 -5.35 -9.36 -5.87
C GLY A 22 -6.54 -8.72 -5.15
N PRO A 23 -6.76 -7.41 -5.33
CA PRO A 23 -8.02 -6.77 -4.98
C PRO A 23 -9.20 -7.43 -5.73
N ALA A 24 -10.42 -7.19 -5.27
CA ALA A 24 -11.64 -7.79 -5.83
C ALA A 24 -12.00 -7.31 -7.26
N ASP A 25 -11.05 -6.74 -8.00
CA ASP A 25 -11.21 -6.20 -9.36
C ASP A 25 -11.07 -7.28 -10.46
N GLY A 26 -10.96 -8.55 -10.08
CA GLY A 26 -10.84 -9.69 -11.01
C GLY A 26 -9.48 -9.81 -11.68
N LEU A 27 -8.54 -8.89 -11.40
CA LEU A 27 -7.16 -8.98 -11.81
C LEU A 27 -6.35 -9.74 -10.74
N GLY A 28 -5.28 -10.41 -11.16
CA GLY A 28 -4.40 -11.17 -10.25
C GLY A 28 -3.68 -10.29 -9.21
N PRO A 29 -2.73 -10.86 -8.46
CA PRO A 29 -1.97 -10.12 -7.44
C PRO A 29 -1.40 -8.80 -7.96
N ILE A 30 -1.31 -7.79 -7.09
CA ILE A 30 -0.72 -6.49 -7.43
C ILE A 30 0.79 -6.70 -7.56
N ARG A 31 1.37 -6.18 -8.65
CA ARG A 31 2.81 -6.18 -8.87
C ARG A 31 3.23 -4.88 -9.53
N GLY A 32 4.15 -4.16 -8.92
CA GLY A 32 4.71 -2.95 -9.51
C GLY A 32 5.45 -2.06 -8.51
N ARG A 33 5.63 -0.81 -8.90
CA ARG A 33 6.46 0.15 -8.18
C ARG A 33 5.70 0.83 -7.04
N ALA A 34 6.27 0.79 -5.84
CA ALA A 34 5.83 1.64 -4.74
C ALA A 34 6.30 3.08 -4.94
N ILE A 35 5.35 4.02 -4.93
CA ILE A 35 5.61 5.46 -5.14
C ILE A 35 5.42 6.29 -3.87
N ALA A 36 4.73 5.76 -2.86
CA ALA A 36 4.58 6.40 -1.55
C ALA A 36 4.39 5.36 -0.45
N LEU A 37 4.78 5.71 0.78
CA LEU A 37 4.44 4.99 2.00
C LEU A 37 3.43 5.79 2.80
N GLY A 38 2.43 5.12 3.34
CA GLY A 38 1.45 5.70 4.25
C GLY A 38 1.34 4.90 5.53
N TRP A 39 0.52 5.39 6.44
CA TRP A 39 0.22 4.75 7.72
C TRP A 39 -1.24 4.34 7.70
N TRP A 40 -1.54 3.14 8.18
CA TRP A 40 -2.90 2.66 8.39
C TRP A 40 -3.25 2.86 9.86
N VAL A 41 -4.37 3.55 10.10
CA VAL A 41 -5.04 3.64 11.38
C VAL A 41 -6.32 2.83 11.27
N ASP A 42 -6.65 2.02 12.28
CA ASP A 42 -7.91 1.27 12.28
C ASP A 42 -9.11 2.23 12.16
N ALA A 43 -10.18 1.81 11.50
CA ALA A 43 -11.37 2.63 11.33
C ALA A 43 -12.04 2.96 12.67
N SER A 44 -11.86 2.12 13.69
CA SER A 44 -12.29 2.38 15.08
C SER A 44 -11.49 3.48 15.78
N ALA A 45 -10.37 3.90 15.19
CA ALA A 45 -9.42 4.86 15.73
C ALA A 45 -9.40 6.20 14.98
N ALA A 46 -10.21 6.35 13.92
CA ALA A 46 -10.28 7.58 13.13
C ALA A 46 -10.69 8.82 13.95
N ASP A 47 -11.32 8.63 15.11
CA ASP A 47 -11.76 9.71 16.02
C ASP A 47 -10.81 9.93 17.21
N ASP A 48 -9.74 9.13 17.34
CA ASP A 48 -8.77 9.22 18.44
C ASP A 48 -7.39 9.68 17.93
N PRO A 49 -7.03 10.96 18.12
CA PRO A 49 -5.76 11.50 17.64
C PRO A 49 -4.53 10.93 18.37
N GLU A 50 -4.70 10.24 19.49
CA GLU A 50 -3.62 9.56 20.21
C GLU A 50 -3.43 8.10 19.75
N HIS A 51 -4.30 7.60 18.86
CA HIS A 51 -4.22 6.22 18.43
C HIS A 51 -3.01 5.96 17.55
N GLU A 52 -2.18 5.02 17.98
CA GLU A 52 -0.96 4.67 17.26
C GLU A 52 -1.29 4.00 15.91
N PRO A 53 -0.53 4.32 14.84
CA PRO A 53 -0.64 3.63 13.57
C PRO A 53 -0.50 2.11 13.74
N THR A 54 -1.45 1.37 13.17
CA THR A 54 -1.50 -0.09 13.27
C THR A 54 -0.65 -0.78 12.19
N GLY A 55 -0.17 -0.04 11.18
CA GLY A 55 0.77 -0.57 10.18
C GLY A 55 1.11 0.38 9.05
N THR A 56 1.93 -0.11 8.11
CA THR A 56 2.39 0.63 6.93
C THR A 56 1.58 0.26 5.68
N LEU A 57 1.30 1.26 4.86
CA LEU A 57 0.70 1.14 3.53
C LEU A 57 1.72 1.50 2.44
N TYR A 58 1.61 0.84 1.30
CA TYR A 58 2.40 1.11 0.09
C TYR A 58 1.43 1.55 -1.01
N LEU A 59 1.65 2.72 -1.62
CA LEU A 59 0.93 3.13 -2.82
C LEU A 59 1.66 2.56 -4.02
N VAL A 60 1.06 1.58 -4.69
CA VAL A 60 1.69 0.82 -5.76
C VAL A 60 1.07 1.17 -7.10
N VAL A 61 1.91 1.48 -8.09
CA VAL A 61 1.52 1.61 -9.50
C VAL A 61 1.77 0.28 -10.19
N ASP A 62 0.71 -0.34 -10.69
CA ASP A 62 0.74 -1.56 -11.48
C ASP A 62 0.23 -1.22 -12.88
N ASP A 63 1.06 -1.41 -13.91
CA ASP A 63 0.77 -1.00 -15.29
C ASP A 63 -0.45 -1.71 -15.90
N ARG A 64 -0.92 -2.81 -15.29
CA ARG A 64 -2.13 -3.52 -15.72
C ARG A 64 -3.41 -2.85 -15.21
N ARG A 65 -3.30 -1.84 -14.36
CA ARG A 65 -4.41 -1.19 -13.65
C ARG A 65 -4.49 0.28 -14.02
N SER A 66 -5.71 0.82 -14.01
CA SER A 66 -5.98 2.21 -14.38
C SER A 66 -5.66 3.22 -13.28
N ARG A 67 -5.42 2.76 -12.05
CA ARG A 67 -5.11 3.60 -10.89
C ARG A 67 -4.15 2.90 -9.92
N PRO A 68 -3.41 3.65 -9.10
CA PRO A 68 -2.62 3.08 -8.02
C PRO A 68 -3.48 2.43 -6.94
N TYR A 69 -2.88 1.52 -6.17
CA TYR A 69 -3.54 0.82 -5.06
C TYR A 69 -2.75 0.98 -3.77
N TRP A 70 -3.45 1.25 -2.67
CA TRP A 70 -2.89 1.11 -1.33
C TRP A 70 -2.87 -0.36 -0.94
N VAL A 71 -1.69 -0.84 -0.56
CA VAL A 71 -1.41 -2.21 -0.17
C VAL A 71 -0.83 -2.23 1.24
N LYS A 72 -1.37 -3.07 2.13
CA LYS A 72 -0.82 -3.23 3.48
C LYS A 72 0.51 -3.97 3.41
N GLN A 73 1.47 -3.57 4.24
CA GLN A 73 2.76 -4.25 4.35
C GLN A 73 2.61 -5.77 4.60
N ALA A 74 1.63 -6.17 5.39
CA ALA A 74 1.35 -7.57 5.71
C ALA A 74 0.91 -8.42 4.50
N ASP A 75 0.43 -7.79 3.42
CA ASP A 75 -0.03 -8.47 2.22
C ASP A 75 1.08 -8.65 1.17
N LEU A 76 2.27 -8.08 1.41
CA LEU A 76 3.42 -8.14 0.51
C LEU A 76 4.12 -9.51 0.61
N THR A 77 4.43 -10.09 -0.54
CA THR A 77 5.20 -11.34 -0.67
C THR A 77 6.62 -11.11 -1.16
N THR A 78 6.83 -10.04 -1.92
CA THR A 78 8.14 -9.65 -2.45
C THR A 78 8.33 -8.15 -2.26
N VAL A 79 9.52 -7.77 -1.82
CA VAL A 79 9.98 -6.38 -1.75
C VAL A 79 11.41 -6.35 -2.28
N ARG A 80 11.66 -5.60 -3.36
CA ARG A 80 12.99 -5.51 -4.00
C ARG A 80 13.34 -4.07 -4.30
N THR A 81 14.55 -3.70 -3.98
CA THR A 81 15.17 -2.44 -4.43
C THR A 81 15.99 -2.74 -5.68
N ASP A 82 15.82 -1.96 -6.73
CA ASP A 82 16.79 -1.98 -7.83
C ASP A 82 18.07 -1.29 -7.33
N SER A 83 19.19 -2.01 -7.41
CA SER A 83 20.54 -1.53 -7.02
C SER A 83 21.25 -0.87 -8.17
#